data_AF-A0A969RTB1-F1
#
_entry.id   AF-A0A969RTB1-F1
#
_cell.length_a   1.000
_cell.length_b   1.000
_cell.length_c   1.000
_cell.angle_alpha   90.00
_cell.angle_beta   90.00
_cell.angle_gamma   90.00
#
_symmetry.space_group_name_H-M   'P 1'
#
loop_
_entity.id
_entity.type
_entity.pdbx_description
1 polymer ?
#
loop_
_entity_poly.entity_id
_entity_poly.type
_entity_poly.pdbx_seq_one_letter_code
_entity_poly.pdbx_strand_id
1 'polypeptide(L)'
;MACLGVCPFASYDQALAIKPDSNSALYNKACAYALSSEPDLAFTHLHQAIQLNPENRTLAQTDSDLDSLRQDPRFQQLLAPEG
;
A
#
# COMPACT_ATOMS: atom_id res chain seq x y z
N MET A 1 -0.78 -21.26 8.38
CA MET A 1 -0.55 -20.66 7.05
C MET A 1 0.95 -20.39 6.95
N ALA A 2 1.71 -21.28 6.33
CA ALA A 2 3.17 -21.15 6.24
C ALA A 2 3.51 -20.37 4.97
N CYS A 3 4.05 -19.16 5.12
CA CYS A 3 4.68 -18.44 4.00
C CYS A 3 5.90 -19.25 3.54
N LEU A 4 5.89 -19.66 2.27
CA LEU A 4 7.00 -20.32 1.60
C LEU A 4 8.14 -19.31 1.44
N GLY A 5 9.05 -19.26 2.41
CA GLY A 5 10.47 -18.89 2.23
C GLY A 5 10.85 -17.43 2.03
N VAL A 6 9.94 -16.52 1.65
CA VAL A 6 10.24 -15.08 1.57
C VAL A 6 9.00 -14.29 1.99
N CYS A 7 8.99 -13.70 3.19
CA CYS A 7 7.93 -12.78 3.60
C CYS A 7 8.16 -11.44 2.87
N PRO A 8 7.32 -11.03 1.90
CA PRO A 8 7.53 -9.80 1.14
C PRO A 8 7.61 -8.56 2.06
N PHE A 9 6.92 -8.60 3.20
CA PHE A 9 6.97 -7.60 4.26
C PHE A 9 8.39 -7.31 4.78
N ALA A 10 9.22 -8.35 4.96
CA ALA A 10 10.57 -8.19 5.51
C ALA A 10 11.48 -7.38 4.58
N SER A 11 11.31 -7.54 3.26
CA SER A 11 12.04 -6.75 2.26
C SER A 11 11.62 -5.28 2.27
N TYR A 12 10.32 -5.01 2.46
CA TYR A 12 9.83 -3.63 2.57
C TYR A 12 10.25 -2.97 3.89
N ASP A 13 10.25 -3.71 4.99
CA ASP A 13 10.71 -3.21 6.29
C ASP A 13 12.20 -2.83 6.26
N GLN A 14 13.04 -3.63 5.60
CA GLN A 14 14.44 -3.28 5.37
C GLN A 14 14.59 -2.03 4.50
N ALA A 15 13.82 -1.93 3.41
CA ALA A 15 13.83 -0.75 2.55
C ALA A 15 13.41 0.52 3.33
N LEU A 16 12.41 0.40 4.21
CA LEU A 16 11.93 1.49 5.05
C LEU A 16 12.86 1.80 6.23
N ALA A 17 13.65 0.84 6.71
CA ALA A 17 14.71 1.11 7.68
C ALA A 17 15.86 1.94 7.08
N ILE A 18 16.15 1.76 5.78
CA ILE A 18 17.17 2.53 5.06
C ILE A 18 16.61 3.88 4.60
N LYS A 19 15.39 3.87 4.04
CA LYS A 19 14.68 5.06 3.54
C LYS A 19 13.23 5.06 4.02
N PRO A 20 12.95 5.64 5.20
CA PRO A 20 11.61 5.62 5.81
C PRO A 20 10.54 6.35 5.00
N ASP A 21 10.94 7.30 4.16
CA ASP A 21 10.09 8.13 3.30
C ASP A 21 10.02 7.62 1.85
N SER A 22 10.35 6.35 1.63
CA SER A 22 10.21 5.72 0.32
C SER A 22 8.74 5.45 0.01
N ASN A 23 8.10 6.40 -0.71
CA ASN A 23 6.71 6.26 -1.16
C ASN A 23 6.48 4.94 -1.93
N SER A 24 7.44 4.52 -2.76
CA SER A 24 7.33 3.27 -3.52
C SER A 24 7.43 2.02 -2.63
N ALA A 25 8.23 2.05 -1.56
CA ALA A 25 8.30 0.92 -0.63
C ALA A 25 7.02 0.82 0.22
N LEU A 26 6.47 1.95 0.66
CA LEU A 26 5.17 2.01 1.35
C LEU A 26 4.04 1.53 0.45
N TYR A 27 4.02 1.96 -0.82
CA TYR A 27 3.04 1.55 -1.80
C TYR A 27 3.08 0.03 -2.03
N ASN A 28 4.27 -0.53 -2.31
CA ASN A 28 4.43 -1.97 -2.51
C ASN A 28 4.06 -2.78 -1.26
N LYS A 29 4.36 -2.25 -0.06
CA LYS A 29 3.93 -2.86 1.22
C LYS A 29 2.41 -2.86 1.35
N ALA A 30 1.73 -1.81 0.90
CA ALA A 30 0.27 -1.75 0.86
C ALA A 30 -0.32 -2.82 -0.08
N CYS A 31 0.22 -2.96 -1.29
CA CYS A 31 -0.19 -4.01 -2.24
C CYS A 31 -0.03 -5.42 -1.63
N ALA A 32 1.10 -5.69 -0.97
CA ALA A 32 1.32 -6.97 -0.31
C ALA A 32 0.28 -7.29 0.78
N TYR A 33 -0.15 -6.28 1.56
CA TYR A 33 -1.21 -6.46 2.55
C TYR A 33 -2.59 -6.63 1.91
N ALA A 34 -2.88 -5.90 0.83
CA ALA A 34 -4.14 -6.04 0.09
C ALA A 34 -4.29 -7.47 -0.48
N LEU A 35 -3.22 -8.02 -1.03
CA LEU A 35 -3.15 -9.41 -1.52
C LEU A 35 -3.22 -10.44 -0.38
N SER A 36 -2.78 -10.08 0.82
CA SER A 36 -2.82 -10.95 2.00
C SER A 36 -4.15 -10.87 2.77
N SER A 37 -5.16 -10.18 2.23
CA SER A 37 -6.46 -9.96 2.90
C SER A 37 -6.35 -9.23 4.25
N GLU A 38 -5.38 -8.32 4.36
CA GLU A 38 -5.15 -7.47 5.54
C GLU A 38 -5.43 -5.99 5.20
N PRO A 39 -6.70 -5.60 4.98
CA PRO A 39 -7.04 -4.30 4.39
C PRO A 39 -6.65 -3.11 5.27
N ASP A 40 -6.70 -3.24 6.60
CA ASP A 40 -6.37 -2.15 7.52
C ASP A 40 -4.88 -1.75 7.44
N LEU A 41 -4.00 -2.75 7.31
CA LEU A 41 -2.57 -2.54 7.11
C LEU A 41 -2.28 -2.01 5.70
N ALA A 42 -3.03 -2.48 4.69
CA ALA A 42 -2.93 -1.95 3.34
C ALA A 42 -3.26 -0.45 3.30
N PHE A 43 -4.39 -0.04 3.89
CA PHE A 43 -4.78 1.38 3.95
C PHE A 43 -3.77 2.24 4.70
N THR A 44 -3.21 1.74 5.79
CA THR A 44 -2.20 2.47 6.57
C THR A 44 -1.00 2.85 5.70
N HIS A 45 -0.46 1.89 4.95
CA HIS A 45 0.71 2.13 4.11
C HIS A 45 0.39 2.86 2.81
N LEU A 46 -0.78 2.61 2.21
CA LEU A 46 -1.21 3.30 1.00
C LEU A 46 -1.43 4.79 1.27
N HIS A 47 -2.00 5.14 2.43
CA HIS A 47 -2.15 6.52 2.88
C HIS A 47 -0.79 7.22 3.02
N GLN A 48 0.16 6.59 3.71
CA GLN A 48 1.51 7.14 3.84
C GLN A 48 2.19 7.32 2.48
N ALA A 49 2.04 6.36 1.56
CA ALA A 49 2.58 6.46 0.21
C ALA A 49 1.98 7.65 -0.57
N ILE A 50 0.67 7.89 -0.45
CA ILE A 50 -0.03 9.00 -1.12
C ILE A 50 0.33 10.35 -0.51
N GLN A 51 0.51 10.43 0.82
CA GLN A 51 0.97 11.66 1.47
C GLN A 51 2.38 12.07 1.01
N LEU A 52 3.26 11.10 0.77
CA LEU A 52 4.62 11.35 0.27
C LEU A 52 4.68 11.60 -1.23
N ASN A 53 3.82 10.94 -2.01
CA ASN A 53 3.67 11.19 -3.44
C ASN A 53 2.20 11.09 -3.86
N PRO A 54 1.52 12.24 -4.09
CA PRO A 54 0.12 12.28 -4.52
C PRO A 54 -0.17 11.52 -5.83
N GLU A 55 0.82 11.31 -6.71
CA GLU A 55 0.67 10.53 -7.95
C GLU A 55 0.30 9.07 -7.69
N ASN A 56 0.59 8.56 -6.49
CA ASN A 56 0.18 7.22 -6.07
C ASN A 56 -1.34 7.04 -6.06
N ARG A 57 -2.14 8.12 -5.99
CA ARG A 57 -3.60 8.03 -6.18
C ARG A 57 -3.95 7.52 -7.58
N THR A 58 -3.30 8.06 -8.60
CA THR A 58 -3.53 7.64 -9.99
C THR A 58 -3.07 6.21 -10.21
N LEU A 59 -1.92 5.84 -9.64
CA LEU A 59 -1.44 4.46 -9.71
C LEU A 59 -2.41 3.48 -9.04
N ALA A 60 -2.88 3.80 -7.83
CA ALA A 60 -3.81 2.98 -7.08
C ALA A 60 -5.14 2.74 -7.81
N GLN A 61 -5.58 3.70 -8.63
CA GLN A 61 -6.79 3.53 -9.46
C GLN A 61 -6.66 2.42 -10.52
N THR A 62 -5.46 2.10 -10.98
CA THR A 62 -5.25 1.11 -12.05
C THR A 62 -4.58 -0.17 -11.58
N ASP A 63 -4.05 -0.18 -10.36
CA ASP A 63 -3.33 -1.32 -9.81
C ASP A 63 -4.28 -2.45 -9.40
N SER A 64 -4.06 -3.64 -9.96
CA SER A 64 -4.86 -4.83 -9.68
C SER A 64 -4.61 -5.42 -8.30
N ASP A 65 -3.44 -5.16 -7.70
CA ASP A 65 -3.12 -5.66 -6.36
C ASP A 65 -4.02 -5.04 -5.29
N LEU A 66 -4.62 -3.88 -5.61
CA LEU A 66 -5.54 -3.15 -4.74
C LEU A 66 -7.02 -3.41 -5.09
N ASP A 67 -7.32 -4.33 -6.01
CA ASP A 67 -8.70 -4.64 -6.42
C ASP A 67 -9.59 -5.04 -5.23
N SER A 68 -9.02 -5.74 -4.25
CA SER A 68 -9.70 -6.14 -3.01
C SER A 68 -10.14 -4.95 -2.15
N LEU A 69 -9.50 -3.79 -2.29
CA LEU A 69 -9.80 -2.57 -1.54
C LEU A 69 -10.83 -1.67 -2.22
N ARG A 70 -11.07 -1.83 -3.53
CA ARG A 70 -11.86 -0.88 -4.33
C ARG A 70 -13.29 -0.66 -3.85
N GLN A 71 -13.88 -1.69 -3.26
CA GLN A 71 -15.26 -1.65 -2.74
C GLN A 71 -15.34 -1.05 -1.34
N ASP A 72 -14.20 -0.84 -0.66
CA ASP A 72 -14.16 -0.22 0.66
C ASP A 72 -14.28 1.31 0.51
N PRO A 73 -15.19 1.97 1.24
CA PRO A 73 -15.34 3.42 1.21
C PRO A 73 -14.04 4.19 1.53
N ARG A 74 -13.16 3.62 2.35
CA ARG A 74 -11.85 4.22 2.69
C ARG A 74 -10.97 4.38 1.46
N PHE A 75 -11.08 3.47 0.48
CA PHE A 75 -10.31 3.56 -0.76
C PHE A 75 -10.74 4.77 -1.58
N GLN A 76 -12.06 5.02 -1.69
CA GLN A 76 -12.58 6.19 -2.39
C GLN A 76 -12.18 7.51 -1.69
N GLN A 77 -12.17 7.52 -0.35
CA GLN A 77 -11.69 8.66 0.43
C GLN A 77 -10.20 8.94 0.17
N LEU A 78 -9.39 7.89 0.05
CA LEU A 78 -7.96 8.00 -0.19
C LEU A 78 -7.61 8.59 -1.57
N LEU A 79 -8.46 8.28 -2.56
CA LEU A 79 -8.30 8.73 -3.94
C LEU A 79 -8.81 10.16 -4.16
N ALA A 80 -9.65 10.68 -3.28
CA ALA A 80 -10.03 12.08 -3.33
C ALA A 80 -8.77 12.95 -3.11
N PRO A 81 -8.51 13.96 -3.96
CA PRO A 81 -7.50 14.96 -3.64
C PRO A 81 -7.92 15.64 -2.34
N GLU A 82 -7.01 15.70 -1.37
CA GLU A 82 -7.22 16.56 -0.20
C GLU A 82 -7.37 17.99 -0.72
N GLY A 83 -8.47 18.64 -0.34
CA GLY A 83 -8.84 19.97 -0.82
C GLY A 83 -7.87 21.07 -0.43
#